data_AF-A0A537Y850-F1
#
_entry.id   AF-A0A537Y850-F1
#
_cell.length_a   1.000
_cell.length_b   1.000
_cell.length_c   1.000
_cell.angle_alpha   90.00
_cell.angle_beta   90.00
_cell.angle_gamma   90.00
#
_symmetry.space_group_name_H-M   'P 1'
#
loop_
_entity.id
_entity.type
_entity.pdbx_description
1 polymer ?
#
loop_
_entity_poly.entity_id
_entity_poly.type
_entity_poly.pdbx_seq_one_letter_code
_entity_poly.pdbx_strand_id
1 'polypeptide(L)'
;MTDRSPLHVVDDALSDDSPREECGLFGVWAPGEEVAKLIFFGLYALQHRGQEAAGIAVSDGSSIVVYKDMGLVAQVFDESTLTALQGHIGIG
;
A
#
# COMPACT_ATOMS: atom_id res chain seq x y z
N MET A 1 -3.66 57.39 1.62
CA MET A 1 -2.49 58.29 1.47
C MET A 1 -1.88 58.45 2.86
N THR A 2 -1.32 57.39 3.45
CA THR A 2 0.00 56.85 3.13
C THR A 2 -0.01 55.33 3.01
N ASP A 3 0.39 54.86 1.84
CA ASP A 3 0.82 53.50 1.55
C ASP A 3 2.11 53.19 2.32
N ARG A 4 2.07 52.13 3.12
CA ARG A 4 3.24 51.40 3.62
C ARG A 4 2.92 49.92 3.63
N SER A 5 2.87 49.36 2.43
CA SER A 5 2.97 47.92 2.19
C SER A 5 4.28 47.38 2.78
N PRO A 6 4.29 46.43 3.73
CA PRO A 6 5.47 45.66 4.03
C PRO A 6 5.51 44.46 3.05
N LEU A 7 6.47 44.56 2.14
CA LEU A 7 7.28 43.49 1.55
C LEU A 7 6.76 42.05 1.72
N HIS A 8 6.58 41.39 0.56
CA HIS A 8 6.81 39.96 0.36
C HIS A 8 7.80 39.40 1.40
N VAL A 9 7.30 38.67 2.39
CA VAL A 9 8.07 37.64 3.06
C VAL A 9 7.54 36.34 2.47
N VAL A 10 8.35 35.79 1.58
CA VAL A 10 8.28 34.41 1.14
C VAL A 10 8.47 33.50 2.36
N ASP A 11 7.39 33.21 3.09
CA ASP A 11 7.34 32.03 3.98
C ASP A 11 6.95 30.82 3.12
N ASP A 12 7.81 30.50 2.16
CA ASP A 12 7.76 29.28 1.34
C ASP A 12 8.90 28.33 1.77
N ALA A 13 9.25 28.36 3.06
CA ALA A 13 10.34 27.60 3.64
C ALA A 13 9.84 26.89 4.90
N LEU A 14 9.20 25.75 4.67
CA LEU A 14 9.36 24.47 5.36
C LEU A 14 8.13 23.64 4.96
N SER A 15 8.10 23.19 3.69
CA SER A 15 7.38 21.95 3.41
C SER A 15 7.96 20.92 4.37
N ASP A 16 7.15 20.49 5.32
CA ASP A 16 7.46 19.43 6.26
C ASP A 16 7.87 18.18 5.45
N ASP A 17 9.18 18.05 5.23
CA ASP A 17 9.86 16.94 4.53
C ASP A 17 9.95 15.70 5.43
N SER A 18 9.10 15.64 6.47
CA SER A 18 8.89 14.45 7.26
C SER A 18 8.36 13.33 6.35
N PRO A 19 8.88 12.09 6.45
CA PRO A 19 8.32 10.95 5.74
C PRO A 19 6.82 10.87 6.05
N ARG A 20 5.99 11.15 5.04
CA ARG A 20 4.56 10.91 5.13
C ARG A 20 4.34 9.43 4.90
N GLU A 21 3.69 8.79 5.87
CA GLU A 21 3.13 7.46 5.62
C GLU A 21 2.08 7.61 4.52
N GLU A 22 2.29 6.91 3.41
CA GLU A 22 1.40 6.87 2.26
C GLU A 22 1.13 5.39 1.98
N CYS A 23 -0.11 4.96 1.79
CA CYS A 23 -0.36 3.54 1.56
C CYS A 23 0.40 3.02 0.32
N GLY A 24 1.03 1.84 0.44
CA GLY A 24 1.60 1.12 -0.69
C GLY A 24 0.53 0.29 -1.41
N LEU A 25 0.61 0.22 -2.74
CA LEU A 25 -0.27 -0.60 -3.58
C LEU A 25 0.58 -1.46 -4.51
N PHE A 26 0.23 -2.74 -4.63
CA PHE A 26 0.87 -3.69 -5.53
C PHE A 26 -0.16 -4.57 -6.23
N GLY A 27 -0.13 -4.60 -7.56
CA GLY A 27 -1.07 -5.36 -8.38
C GLY A 27 -0.37 -6.40 -9.23
N VAL A 28 -0.98 -7.58 -9.36
CA VAL A 28 -0.44 -8.69 -10.14
C VAL A 28 -1.54 -9.29 -11.01
N TRP A 29 -1.22 -9.53 -12.28
CA TRP A 29 -1.96 -10.41 -13.18
C TRP A 29 -0.97 -11.45 -13.72
N ALA A 30 -1.15 -12.70 -13.33
CA ALA A 30 -0.23 -13.78 -13.67
C ALA A 30 -0.95 -15.14 -13.63
N PRO A 31 -1.63 -15.54 -14.74
CA PRO A 31 -2.23 -16.86 -14.84
C PRO A 31 -1.21 -17.99 -14.65
N GLY A 32 -1.50 -18.93 -13.75
CA GLY A 32 -0.64 -20.08 -13.45
C GLY A 32 0.38 -19.87 -12.32
N GLU A 33 0.47 -18.65 -11.78
CA GLU A 33 1.39 -18.31 -10.69
C GLU A 33 0.66 -18.15 -9.34
N GLU A 34 1.42 -18.17 -8.24
CA GLU A 34 0.92 -17.90 -6.90
C GLU A 34 0.76 -16.38 -6.66
N VAL A 35 -0.29 -15.80 -7.26
CA VAL A 35 -0.56 -14.34 -7.27
C VAL A 35 -0.51 -13.71 -5.88
N ALA A 36 -1.11 -14.34 -4.86
CA ALA A 36 -1.10 -13.82 -3.50
C ALA A 36 0.32 -13.70 -2.91
N LYS A 37 1.22 -14.66 -3.19
CA LYS A 37 2.62 -14.60 -2.73
C LYS A 37 3.41 -13.50 -3.41
N LEU A 38 3.18 -13.30 -4.71
CA LEU A 38 3.81 -12.20 -5.45
C LEU A 38 3.37 -10.84 -4.89
N ILE A 39 2.08 -10.67 -4.58
CA ILE A 39 1.56 -9.46 -3.94
C ILE A 39 2.15 -9.28 -2.54
N PHE A 40 2.21 -10.35 -1.73
CA PHE A 40 2.84 -10.32 -0.41
C PHE A 40 4.28 -9.78 -0.47
N PHE A 41 5.12 -10.28 -1.38
CA PHE A 41 6.50 -9.79 -1.50
C PHE A 41 6.56 -8.33 -1.97
N GLY A 42 5.67 -7.93 -2.88
CA GLY A 42 5.53 -6.53 -3.31
C GLY A 42 5.16 -5.60 -2.14
N LEU A 43 4.15 -5.98 -1.36
CA LEU A 43 3.75 -5.25 -0.16
C LEU A 43 4.83 -5.22 0.92
N TYR A 44 5.53 -6.34 1.12
CA TYR A 44 6.65 -6.41 2.06
C TYR A 44 7.76 -5.42 1.68
N ALA A 45 8.08 -5.29 0.39
CA ALA A 45 9.02 -4.28 -0.11
C ALA A 45 8.50 -2.84 0.09
N LEU A 46 7.18 -2.64 0.04
CA LEU A 46 6.52 -1.34 0.24
C LEU A 46 6.16 -1.04 1.71
N GLN A 47 6.51 -1.91 2.67
CA GLN A 47 6.12 -1.77 4.08
C GLN A 47 6.57 -0.43 4.71
N HIS A 48 7.65 0.16 4.21
CA HIS A 48 8.13 1.47 4.66
C HIS A 48 7.17 2.62 4.37
N ARG A 49 6.13 2.41 3.54
CA ARG A 49 5.13 3.42 3.21
C ARG A 49 3.92 3.42 4.15
N GLY A 50 3.62 2.31 4.82
CA GLY A 50 2.58 2.26 5.86
C GLY A 50 2.72 1.03 6.74
N GLN A 51 2.50 1.17 8.04
CA GLN A 51 2.78 0.11 9.04
C GLN A 51 1.56 -0.33 9.86
N GLU A 52 0.39 0.25 9.58
CA GLU A 52 -0.80 0.06 10.42
C GLU A 52 -1.60 -1.19 10.07
N ALA A 53 -1.70 -1.54 8.78
CA ALA A 53 -2.51 -2.66 8.30
C ALA A 53 -2.00 -3.18 6.94
N ALA A 54 -2.42 -4.38 6.57
CA ALA A 54 -2.20 -4.94 5.24
C ALA A 54 -3.42 -5.75 4.77
N GLY A 55 -3.60 -5.85 3.45
CA GLY A 55 -4.68 -6.60 2.84
C GLY A 55 -4.30 -7.13 1.47
N ILE A 56 -4.84 -8.29 1.09
CA ILE A 56 -4.71 -8.85 -0.25
C ILE A 56 -6.11 -9.28 -0.71
N ALA A 57 -6.46 -8.88 -1.93
CA ALA A 57 -7.64 -9.33 -2.64
C ALA A 57 -7.20 -10.03 -3.94
N VAL A 58 -7.71 -11.23 -4.17
CA VAL A 58 -7.46 -12.00 -5.39
C VAL A 58 -8.77 -12.37 -6.07
N SER A 59 -8.71 -12.59 -7.39
CA SER A 59 -9.84 -13.03 -8.20
C SER A 59 -9.44 -14.11 -9.19
N ASP A 60 -10.37 -15.04 -9.41
CA ASP A 60 -10.36 -16.02 -10.50
C ASP A 60 -11.08 -15.51 -11.76
N GLY A 61 -11.44 -14.22 -11.80
CA GLY A 61 -12.20 -13.59 -12.88
C GLY A 61 -13.73 -13.68 -12.72
N SER A 62 -14.22 -14.44 -11.74
CA SER A 62 -15.66 -14.59 -11.43
C SER A 62 -16.02 -14.18 -10.01
N SER A 63 -15.11 -14.43 -9.07
CA SER A 63 -15.29 -14.14 -7.65
C SER A 63 -14.05 -13.42 -7.08
N ILE A 64 -14.21 -12.75 -5.95
CA ILE A 64 -13.12 -12.09 -5.24
C ILE A 64 -13.05 -12.67 -3.83
N VAL A 65 -11.85 -13.06 -3.42
CA VAL A 65 -11.53 -13.44 -2.04
C VAL A 65 -10.59 -12.39 -1.46
N VAL A 66 -10.86 -11.96 -0.23
CA VAL A 66 -10.09 -10.92 0.46
C VAL A 66 -9.70 -11.39 1.84
N TYR A 67 -8.45 -11.12 2.21
CA TYR A 67 -7.99 -11.19 3.59
C TYR A 67 -7.27 -9.90 3.95
N LYS A 68 -7.56 -9.36 5.13
CA LYS A 68 -6.93 -8.14 5.65
C LYS A 68 -6.94 -8.15 7.17
N ASP A 69 -5.91 -7.58 7.78
CA ASP A 69 -5.84 -7.38 9.22
C ASP A 69 -4.93 -6.20 9.56
N MET A 70 -4.96 -5.79 10.83
CA MET A 70 -4.02 -4.80 11.39
C MET A 70 -2.64 -5.44 11.59
N GLY A 71 -1.60 -4.63 11.41
CA GLY A 71 -0.20 -5.02 11.60
C GLY A 71 0.62 -5.04 10.32
N LEU A 72 1.88 -5.45 10.48
CA LEU A 72 2.84 -5.53 9.39
C LEU A 72 2.47 -6.68 8.42
N VAL A 73 2.84 -6.56 7.15
CA VAL A 73 2.58 -7.55 6.09
C VAL A 73 2.95 -8.97 6.53
N ALA A 74 4.13 -9.16 7.11
CA ALA A 74 4.59 -10.49 7.58
C ALA A 74 3.94 -10.98 8.89
N GLN A 75 3.17 -10.13 9.57
CA GLN A 75 2.34 -10.51 10.71
C GLN A 75 0.92 -10.87 10.27
N VAL A 76 0.40 -10.16 9.27
CA VAL A 76 -0.93 -10.39 8.70
C VAL A 76 -0.98 -11.69 7.89
N PHE A 77 0.05 -11.98 7.09
CA PHE A 77 0.05 -13.13 6.18
C PHE A 77 1.05 -14.21 6.58
N ASP A 78 0.54 -15.42 6.72
CA ASP A 78 1.30 -16.67 6.84
C ASP A 78 1.08 -17.56 5.61
N GLU A 79 1.75 -18.72 5.56
CA GLU A 79 1.62 -19.63 4.41
C GLU A 79 0.17 -20.13 4.22
N SER A 80 -0.58 -20.28 5.31
CA SER A 80 -1.94 -20.82 5.26
C SER A 80 -2.93 -19.82 4.65
N THR A 81 -2.84 -18.55 5.05
CA THR A 81 -3.63 -17.43 4.52
C THR A 81 -3.29 -17.18 3.06
N LEU A 82 -2.00 -17.17 2.68
CA LEU A 82 -1.59 -16.98 1.29
C LEU A 82 -2.06 -18.13 0.38
N THR A 83 -2.02 -19.37 0.85
CA THR A 83 -2.49 -20.54 0.08
C THR A 83 -4.00 -20.52 -0.15
N ALA A 84 -4.77 -19.94 0.77
CA ALA A 84 -6.22 -19.79 0.65
C ALA A 84 -6.64 -18.71 -0.36
N LEU A 85 -5.75 -17.76 -0.67
CA LEU A 85 -5.99 -16.68 -1.63
C LEU A 85 -5.61 -17.14 -3.05
N GLN A 86 -6.51 -17.89 -3.68
CA GLN A 86 -6.34 -18.39 -5.05
C GLN A 86 -6.98 -17.47 -6.09
N GLY A 87 -6.26 -17.23 -7.18
CA GLY A 87 -6.70 -16.38 -8.29
C GLY A 87 -5.56 -16.13 -9.27
N HIS A 88 -5.88 -15.56 -10.43
CA HIS A 88 -4.89 -15.20 -11.46
C HIS A 88 -4.70 -13.68 -11.59
N ILE A 89 -5.46 -12.90 -10.82
CA ILE A 89 -5.33 -11.46 -10.68
C ILE A 89 -5.54 -11.06 -9.22
N GLY A 90 -4.84 -10.03 -8.75
CA GLY A 90 -5.05 -9.51 -7.41
C GLY A 90 -4.36 -8.17 -7.16
N ILE A 91 -4.73 -7.57 -6.05
CA ILE A 91 -4.14 -6.34 -5.51
C ILE A 91 -3.91 -6.49 -4.01
N GLY A 92 -2.96 -5.71 -3.50
CA GLY A 92 -2.76 -5.49 -2.09
C GLY A 92 -2.30 -4.07 -1.83
#